data_AF-A0A9P0C1F9-F1
#
_entry.id   AF-A0A9P0C1F9-F1
#
_cell.length_a   1.000
_cell.length_b   1.000
_cell.length_c   1.000
_cell.angle_alpha   90.00
_cell.angle_beta   90.00
_cell.angle_gamma   90.00
#
_symmetry.space_group_name_H-M   'P 1'
#
loop_
_entity.id
_entity.type
_entity.pdbx_description
1 polymer ?
#
loop_
_entity_poly.entity_id
_entity_poly.type
_entity_poly.pdbx_seq_one_letter_code
_entity_poly.pdbx_strand_id
1 'polypeptide(L)'
;MIRFIYFTCILFCCHIVLCRNLLDFGIETIKCRPDEEVQYLQCPGEKACKLPGDPNHGCLPWYKQPYYSQCVCKDGRYRKKDGSCITKEECESLKCTGAHEKLECHSICDTVCESLDRQNKTHCPSTHVGCLRQCYCEDGYARDGQNNCIPIEQCGNQ
;
A
#
# COMPACT_ATOMS: atom_id res chain seq x y z
N MET A 1 -63.32 17.27 -28.72
CA MET A 1 -62.09 17.94 -28.21
C MET A 1 -61.54 17.28 -26.94
N ILE A 2 -62.34 17.07 -25.89
CA ILE A 2 -61.87 16.53 -24.58
C ILE A 2 -61.20 15.13 -24.69
N ARG A 3 -61.74 14.22 -25.50
CA ARG A 3 -61.17 12.86 -25.70
C ARG A 3 -59.79 12.86 -26.38
N PHE A 4 -59.52 13.84 -27.25
CA PHE A 4 -58.24 13.96 -27.96
C PHE A 4 -57.14 14.44 -27.02
N ILE A 5 -57.47 15.40 -26.14
CA ILE A 5 -56.57 15.95 -25.11
C ILE A 5 -56.18 14.87 -24.10
N TYR A 6 -57.13 14.02 -23.70
CA TYR A 6 -56.87 12.92 -22.76
C TYR A 6 -55.89 11.88 -23.33
N PHE A 7 -56.03 11.56 -24.62
CA PHE A 7 -55.17 10.59 -25.30
C PHE A 7 -53.74 11.11 -25.46
N THR A 8 -53.58 12.40 -25.78
CA THR A 8 -52.26 13.05 -25.86
C THR A 8 -51.59 13.15 -24.50
N CYS A 9 -52.33 13.42 -23.42
CA CYS A 9 -51.79 13.43 -22.06
C CYS A 9 -51.27 12.05 -21.64
N ILE A 10 -52.01 10.98 -21.93
CA ILE A 10 -51.59 9.61 -21.59
C ILE A 10 -50.31 9.22 -22.33
N LEU A 11 -50.20 9.54 -23.63
CA LEU A 11 -49.00 9.25 -24.42
C LEU A 11 -47.78 10.05 -23.94
N PHE A 12 -47.97 11.32 -23.57
CA PHE A 12 -46.90 12.17 -23.04
C PHE A 12 -46.43 11.69 -21.64
N CYS A 13 -47.36 11.29 -20.77
CA CYS A 13 -47.04 10.69 -19.48
C CYS A 13 -46.31 9.35 -19.63
N CYS A 14 -46.73 8.50 -20.59
CA CYS A 14 -46.08 7.22 -20.85
C CYS A 14 -44.64 7.41 -21.35
N HIS A 15 -44.40 8.40 -22.22
CA HIS A 15 -43.06 8.79 -22.65
C HIS A 15 -42.20 9.32 -21.50
N ILE A 16 -42.75 10.11 -20.56
CA ILE A 16 -42.00 10.60 -19.39
C ILE A 16 -41.63 9.45 -18.44
N VAL A 17 -42.54 8.49 -18.20
CA VAL A 17 -42.28 7.31 -17.36
C VAL A 17 -41.26 6.37 -18.01
N LEU A 18 -41.34 6.15 -19.32
CA LEU A 18 -40.36 5.37 -20.07
C LEU A 18 -38.98 6.07 -20.14
N CYS A 19 -38.94 7.39 -20.33
CA CYS A 19 -37.69 8.16 -20.30
C CYS A 19 -37.04 8.22 -18.91
N ARG A 20 -37.84 8.26 -17.83
CA ARG A 20 -37.32 8.18 -16.46
C ARG A 20 -36.66 6.84 -16.16
N ASN A 21 -37.19 5.74 -16.70
CA ASN A 21 -36.57 4.41 -16.56
C ASN A 21 -35.33 4.23 -17.46
N LEU A 22 -35.24 4.93 -18.60
CA LEU A 22 -34.10 4.87 -19.51
C LEU A 22 -32.89 5.71 -19.06
N LEU A 23 -33.09 6.75 -18.26
CA LEU A 23 -31.99 7.53 -17.66
C LEU A 23 -31.46 6.93 -16.35
N ASP A 24 -32.11 5.89 -15.83
CA ASP A 24 -31.63 5.05 -14.72
C ASP A 24 -30.83 3.83 -15.21
N PHE A 25 -30.36 3.85 -16.47
CA PHE A 25 -29.18 3.07 -16.86
C PHE A 25 -27.99 3.65 -16.10
N GLY A 26 -27.91 3.30 -14.81
CA GLY A 26 -26.87 3.69 -13.91
C GLY A 26 -25.54 3.27 -14.51
N ILE A 27 -24.73 4.27 -14.84
CA ILE A 27 -23.30 4.11 -14.61
C ILE A 27 -23.24 3.84 -13.10
N GLU A 28 -23.08 2.57 -12.70
CA GLU A 28 -22.73 2.25 -11.32
C GLU A 28 -21.46 3.04 -11.03
N THR A 29 -21.63 4.19 -10.38
CA THR A 29 -20.51 5.01 -9.96
C THR A 29 -19.77 4.17 -8.95
N ILE A 30 -18.51 3.85 -9.25
CA ILE A 30 -17.65 3.06 -8.37
C ILE A 30 -17.70 3.71 -6.98
N LYS A 31 -18.34 3.04 -6.02
CA LYS A 31 -18.54 3.54 -4.67
C LYS A 31 -17.42 3.03 -3.77
N CYS A 32 -16.51 3.93 -3.43
CA CYS A 32 -15.37 3.61 -2.56
C CYS A 32 -15.70 3.78 -1.07
N ARG A 33 -14.83 3.23 -0.21
CA ARG A 33 -14.89 3.49 1.23
C ARG A 33 -14.50 4.94 1.55
N PRO A 34 -14.82 5.45 2.77
CA PRO A 34 -14.53 6.85 3.12
C PRO A 34 -13.05 7.25 3.04
N ASP A 35 -12.12 6.31 3.20
CA ASP A 35 -10.67 6.46 3.13
C ASP A 35 -10.08 6.22 1.73
N GLU A 36 -10.95 6.06 0.73
CA GLU A 36 -10.61 5.74 -0.64
C GLU A 36 -11.20 6.77 -1.63
N GLU A 37 -10.67 6.75 -2.84
CA GLU A 37 -11.14 7.54 -3.97
C GLU A 37 -10.95 6.78 -5.28
N VAL A 38 -11.75 7.10 -6.30
CA VAL A 38 -11.62 6.49 -7.62
C VAL A 38 -10.41 7.11 -8.32
N GLN A 39 -9.44 6.29 -8.70
CA GLN A 39 -8.31 6.71 -9.52
C GLN A 39 -8.17 5.82 -10.77
N TYR A 40 -7.63 6.41 -11.85
CA TYR A 40 -7.22 5.71 -13.05
C TYR A 40 -5.74 5.36 -12.93
N LEU A 41 -5.45 4.06 -12.89
CA LEU A 41 -4.13 3.53 -12.65
C LEU A 41 -3.57 2.84 -13.89
N GLN A 42 -2.26 2.88 -13.99
CA GLN A 42 -1.48 2.00 -14.84
C GLN A 42 -0.73 1.01 -13.95
N CYS A 43 -0.42 -0.19 -14.45
CA CYS A 43 0.41 -1.12 -13.70
C CYS A 43 1.75 -0.43 -13.29
N PRO A 44 2.23 -0.62 -12.04
CA PRO A 44 1.89 -1.68 -11.09
C PRO A 44 0.65 -1.44 -10.22
N GLY A 45 -0.13 -0.40 -10.48
CA GLY A 45 -1.38 -0.12 -9.77
C GLY A 45 -1.16 0.68 -8.48
N GLU A 46 -2.03 0.47 -7.51
CA GLU A 46 -2.02 1.17 -6.21
C GLU A 46 -0.82 0.76 -5.35
N LYS A 47 -0.34 1.68 -4.51
CA LYS A 47 0.69 1.41 -3.50
C LYS A 47 0.12 0.50 -2.40
N ALA A 48 0.58 -0.75 -2.33
CA ALA A 48 0.28 -1.62 -1.20
C ALA A 48 1.39 -1.56 -0.13
N CYS A 49 1.02 -1.88 1.11
CA CYS A 49 1.98 -2.09 2.18
C CYS A 49 2.70 -3.43 2.01
N LYS A 50 3.84 -3.43 1.31
CA LYS A 50 4.64 -4.66 1.07
C LYS A 50 5.34 -5.11 2.34
N LEU A 51 5.07 -6.32 2.84
CA LEU A 51 5.90 -6.96 3.86
C LEU A 51 7.28 -7.32 3.25
N PRO A 52 8.37 -7.44 4.05
CA PRO A 52 9.64 -7.97 3.55
C PRO A 52 9.41 -9.35 2.91
N GLY A 53 9.82 -9.51 1.65
CA GLY A 53 9.65 -10.76 0.90
C GLY A 53 8.38 -10.91 0.05
N ASP A 54 7.55 -9.86 -0.12
CA ASP A 54 6.40 -9.91 -1.05
C ASP A 54 6.85 -9.74 -2.53
N PRO A 55 6.77 -10.79 -3.37
CA PRO A 55 7.26 -10.75 -4.75
C PRO A 55 6.30 -10.04 -5.73
N ASN A 56 5.09 -9.67 -5.31
CA ASN A 56 4.03 -9.24 -6.23
C ASN A 56 3.93 -7.73 -6.43
N HIS A 57 4.99 -7.12 -6.98
CA HIS A 57 4.90 -5.75 -7.51
C HIS A 57 5.73 -5.55 -8.78
N GLY A 58 5.87 -6.60 -9.58
CA GLY A 58 6.33 -6.46 -10.96
C GLY A 58 5.13 -6.45 -11.88
N CYS A 59 5.03 -5.45 -12.77
CA CYS A 59 4.22 -5.60 -13.95
C CYS A 59 4.76 -6.80 -14.73
N LEU A 60 3.93 -7.80 -15.02
CA LEU A 60 4.37 -8.86 -15.93
C LEU A 60 4.73 -8.21 -17.29
N PRO A 61 5.88 -8.54 -17.90
CA PRO A 61 6.37 -7.86 -19.11
C PRO A 61 5.39 -7.83 -20.29
N TRP A 62 4.45 -8.77 -20.31
CA TRP A 62 3.44 -8.95 -21.36
C TRP A 62 2.15 -8.16 -21.09
N TYR A 63 2.01 -7.56 -19.90
CA TYR A 63 0.82 -6.84 -19.47
C TYR A 63 0.90 -5.36 -19.89
N LYS A 64 0.79 -5.11 -21.20
CA LYS A 64 0.50 -3.77 -21.73
C LYS A 64 -0.99 -3.43 -21.57
N GLN A 65 -1.55 -3.53 -20.36
CA GLN A 65 -2.94 -3.12 -20.18
C GLN A 65 -3.05 -1.59 -20.28
N PRO A 66 -4.08 -1.07 -20.97
CA PRO A 66 -4.48 0.32 -20.89
C PRO A 66 -4.92 0.66 -19.45
N TYR A 67 -4.88 1.94 -19.11
CA TYR A 67 -5.33 2.46 -17.81
C TYR A 67 -6.67 1.86 -17.36
N TYR A 68 -6.82 1.55 -16.07
CA TYR A 68 -8.06 1.06 -15.47
C TYR A 68 -8.46 1.89 -14.25
N SER A 69 -9.76 2.07 -14.00
CA SER A 69 -10.24 2.75 -12.79
C SER A 69 -10.52 1.77 -11.66
N GLN A 70 -10.16 2.14 -10.43
CA GLN A 70 -10.53 1.42 -9.22
C GLN A 70 -10.57 2.35 -8.00
N CYS A 71 -11.12 1.88 -6.89
CA CYS A 71 -10.93 2.52 -5.60
C CYS A 71 -9.49 2.31 -5.13
N VAL A 72 -8.83 3.41 -4.78
CA VAL A 72 -7.52 3.39 -4.16
C VAL A 72 -7.55 4.16 -2.85
N CYS A 73 -6.63 3.85 -1.96
CA CYS A 73 -6.38 4.62 -0.77
C CYS A 73 -6.04 6.06 -1.14
N LYS A 74 -6.63 7.01 -0.40
CA LYS A 74 -6.33 8.43 -0.54
C LYS A 74 -4.83 8.71 -0.39
N ASP A 75 -4.42 9.85 -0.93
CA ASP A 75 -3.01 10.27 -0.97
C ASP A 75 -2.25 10.07 0.34
N GLY A 76 -1.05 9.49 0.23
CA GLY A 76 -0.15 9.21 1.35
C GLY A 76 -0.43 7.91 2.11
N ARG A 77 -1.53 7.19 1.79
CA ARG A 77 -1.87 5.91 2.42
C ARG A 77 -1.48 4.70 1.56
N TYR A 78 -1.38 3.55 2.22
CA TYR A 78 -0.99 2.27 1.64
C TYR A 78 -2.04 1.23 1.97
N ARG A 79 -2.41 0.39 0.98
CA ARG A 79 -3.37 -0.69 1.21
C ARG A 79 -2.70 -1.85 1.93
N LYS A 80 -3.23 -2.24 3.09
CA LYS A 80 -2.82 -3.45 3.81
C LYS A 80 -3.51 -4.68 3.23
N LYS A 81 -3.01 -5.89 3.54
CA LYS A 81 -3.59 -7.17 3.08
C LYS A 81 -5.07 -7.37 3.46
N ASP A 82 -5.52 -6.80 4.58
CA ASP A 82 -6.94 -6.83 5.00
C ASP A 82 -7.82 -5.82 4.23
N GLY A 83 -7.21 -5.08 3.30
CA GLY A 83 -7.85 -4.06 2.48
C GLY A 83 -7.82 -2.67 3.08
N SER A 84 -7.50 -2.47 4.36
CA SER A 84 -7.56 -1.15 5.01
C SER A 84 -6.46 -0.20 4.50
N CYS A 85 -6.76 1.11 4.47
CA CYS A 85 -5.79 2.13 4.10
C CYS A 85 -5.08 2.70 5.33
N ILE A 86 -3.80 2.37 5.47
CA ILE A 86 -2.95 2.76 6.59
C ILE A 86 -1.91 3.82 6.17
N THR A 87 -1.33 4.55 7.11
CA THR A 87 -0.25 5.49 6.81
C THR A 87 1.04 4.75 6.44
N LYS A 88 2.01 5.50 5.92
CA LYS A 88 3.33 4.96 5.64
C LYS A 88 4.01 4.44 6.92
N GLU A 89 3.87 5.18 8.01
CA GLU A 89 4.45 4.87 9.32
C GLU A 89 3.83 3.58 9.90
N GLU A 90 2.51 3.43 9.81
CA GLU A 90 1.81 2.18 10.18
C GLU A 90 2.25 1.01 9.27
N CYS A 91 2.48 1.28 7.99
CA CYS A 91 3.00 0.25 7.10
C CYS A 91 4.44 -0.16 7.46
N GLU A 92 5.27 0.79 7.89
CA GLU A 92 6.65 0.53 8.31
C GLU A 92 6.70 -0.22 9.64
N SER A 93 5.82 0.09 10.60
CA SER A 93 5.73 -0.63 11.88
C SER A 93 5.22 -2.07 11.73
N LEU A 94 4.37 -2.35 10.74
CA LEU A 94 3.91 -3.72 10.46
C LEU A 94 5.02 -4.66 9.96
N LYS A 95 6.16 -4.13 9.53
CA LYS A 95 7.25 -4.94 8.96
C LYS A 95 8.28 -5.38 9.99
N CYS A 96 8.45 -4.58 11.05
CA CYS A 96 9.45 -4.79 12.08
C CYS A 96 8.74 -4.91 13.43
N THR A 97 8.61 -6.15 13.90
CA THR A 97 7.89 -6.45 15.14
C THR A 97 8.81 -6.53 16.36
N GLY A 98 10.14 -6.56 16.15
CA GLY A 98 11.11 -6.55 17.24
C GLY A 98 11.15 -5.19 17.93
N ALA A 99 11.39 -5.20 19.25
CA ALA A 99 11.69 -3.97 19.98
C ALA A 99 12.96 -3.34 19.40
N HIS A 100 12.97 -2.01 19.26
CA HIS A 100 14.09 -1.24 18.69
C HIS A 100 14.49 -1.65 17.28
N GLU A 101 13.53 -2.13 16.49
CA GLU A 101 13.70 -2.33 15.06
C GLU A 101 12.99 -1.24 14.25
N LYS A 102 13.62 -0.85 13.16
CA LYS A 102 13.06 0.11 12.22
C LYS A 102 13.29 -0.33 10.79
N LEU A 103 12.26 -0.16 9.95
CA LEU A 103 12.38 -0.45 8.54
C LEU A 103 13.20 0.65 7.86
N GLU A 104 14.44 0.33 7.51
CA GLU A 104 15.34 1.28 6.86
C GLU A 104 15.91 0.73 5.56
N CYS A 105 16.67 1.56 4.87
CA CYS A 105 17.22 1.33 3.54
C CYS A 105 18.72 1.55 3.61
N HIS A 106 19.46 0.48 3.92
CA HIS A 106 20.90 0.52 4.21
C HIS A 106 21.65 -0.58 3.44
N SER A 107 22.95 -0.72 3.72
CA SER A 107 23.76 -1.85 3.25
C SER A 107 23.24 -3.18 3.81
N ILE A 108 23.77 -4.31 3.33
CA ILE A 108 23.37 -5.63 3.83
C ILE A 108 23.68 -5.86 5.32
N CYS A 109 24.57 -5.06 5.91
CA CYS A 109 24.99 -5.21 7.30
C CYS A 109 24.00 -4.51 8.24
N ASP A 110 23.58 -5.22 9.28
CA ASP A 110 22.97 -4.62 10.46
C ASP A 110 24.07 -4.32 11.52
N THR A 111 23.70 -3.62 12.58
CA THR A 111 24.55 -3.49 13.77
C THR A 111 24.35 -4.73 14.64
N VAL A 112 25.38 -5.58 14.78
CA VAL A 112 25.31 -6.89 15.47
C VAL A 112 26.38 -6.96 16.55
N CYS A 113 26.03 -7.43 17.74
CA CYS A 113 26.94 -7.48 18.89
C CYS A 113 28.24 -8.27 18.60
N GLU A 114 28.12 -9.45 17.98
CA GLU A 114 29.26 -10.36 17.70
C GLU A 114 30.31 -9.76 16.74
N SER A 115 29.92 -8.80 15.90
CA SER A 115 30.78 -8.24 14.87
C SER A 115 30.89 -6.72 14.95
N LEU A 116 30.52 -6.12 16.08
CA LEU A 116 30.38 -4.67 16.21
C LEU A 116 31.71 -3.92 15.97
N ASP A 117 32.82 -4.56 16.31
CA ASP A 117 34.19 -4.08 16.12
C ASP A 117 34.66 -4.16 14.65
N ARG A 118 34.06 -5.05 13.86
CA ARG A 118 34.42 -5.32 12.46
C ARG A 118 33.49 -4.66 11.46
N GLN A 119 32.20 -4.56 11.80
CA GLN A 119 31.18 -3.99 10.94
C GLN A 119 29.99 -3.42 11.72
N ASN A 120 29.25 -2.53 11.07
CA ASN A 120 27.93 -2.10 11.49
C ASN A 120 27.15 -1.58 10.27
N LYS A 121 25.94 -1.05 10.51
CA LYS A 121 25.05 -0.51 9.47
C LYS A 121 25.71 0.55 8.57
N THR A 122 26.62 1.38 9.12
CA THR A 122 27.31 2.47 8.40
C THR A 122 28.71 2.09 7.90
N HIS A 123 29.32 1.06 8.49
CA HIS A 123 30.64 0.54 8.15
C HIS A 123 30.51 -0.94 7.77
N CYS A 124 29.93 -1.20 6.61
CA CYS A 124 29.74 -2.54 6.07
C CYS A 124 30.87 -2.85 5.07
N PRO A 125 31.65 -3.93 5.25
CA PRO A 125 32.70 -4.33 4.31
C PRO A 125 32.20 -4.74 2.91
N SER A 126 30.89 -4.96 2.76
CA SER A 126 30.28 -5.39 1.51
C SER A 126 30.36 -4.33 0.43
N THR A 127 30.71 -4.74 -0.79
CA THR A 127 30.69 -3.89 -2.00
C THR A 127 29.28 -3.74 -2.58
N HIS A 128 28.26 -4.31 -1.94
CA HIS A 128 26.89 -4.21 -2.40
C HIS A 128 26.36 -2.78 -2.21
N VAL A 129 26.34 -2.00 -3.29
CA VAL A 129 25.94 -0.57 -3.31
C VAL A 129 24.42 -0.40 -3.25
N GLY A 130 23.65 -1.48 -3.40
CA GLY A 130 22.20 -1.45 -3.36
C GLY A 130 21.64 -1.26 -1.95
N CYS A 131 20.64 -0.39 -1.81
CA CYS A 131 19.84 -0.34 -0.60
C CYS A 131 19.06 -1.66 -0.42
N LEU A 132 19.34 -2.35 0.68
CA LEU A 132 18.53 -3.45 1.16
C LEU A 132 17.53 -2.90 2.18
N ARG A 133 16.23 -2.98 1.84
CA ARG A 133 15.15 -2.55 2.71
C ARG A 133 14.73 -3.69 3.65
N GLN A 134 15.13 -3.61 4.91
CA GLN A 134 14.86 -4.62 5.94
C GLN A 134 14.73 -3.94 7.33
N CYS A 135 14.44 -4.74 8.35
CA CYS A 135 14.40 -4.30 9.73
C CYS A 135 15.81 -4.26 10.28
N TYR A 136 16.31 -3.05 10.51
CA TYR A 136 17.60 -2.81 11.17
C TYR A 136 17.35 -2.47 12.62
N CYS A 137 18.34 -2.72 13.49
CA CYS A 137 18.31 -2.14 14.82
C CYS A 137 18.39 -0.61 14.72
N GLU A 138 17.60 0.07 15.56
CA GLU A 138 17.65 1.52 15.72
C GLU A 138 19.06 1.98 16.11
N ASP A 139 19.39 3.24 15.79
CA ASP A 139 20.69 3.79 16.16
C ASP A 139 20.86 3.77 17.69
N GLY A 140 21.99 3.22 18.16
CA GLY A 140 22.25 2.96 19.59
C GLY A 140 21.95 1.52 20.05
N TYR A 141 21.34 0.71 19.19
CA TYR A 141 21.03 -0.69 19.46
C TYR A 141 21.82 -1.63 18.53
N ALA A 142 22.08 -2.84 19.02
CA ALA A 142 22.74 -3.91 18.29
C ALA A 142 21.99 -5.23 18.49
N ARG A 143 21.98 -6.04 17.44
CA ARG A 143 21.33 -7.34 17.43
C ARG A 143 22.16 -8.35 18.22
N ASP A 144 21.53 -9.00 19.19
CA ASP A 144 22.10 -10.10 19.96
C ASP A 144 22.01 -11.46 19.23
N GLY A 145 22.62 -12.49 19.81
CA GLY A 145 22.55 -13.86 19.30
C GLY A 145 21.15 -14.50 19.37
N GLN A 146 20.20 -13.87 20.06
CA GLN A 146 18.80 -14.28 20.15
C GLN A 146 17.90 -13.48 19.19
N ASN A 147 18.49 -12.66 18.32
CA ASN A 147 17.82 -11.83 17.33
C ASN A 147 17.02 -10.63 17.90
N ASN A 148 17.36 -10.15 19.09
CA ASN A 148 16.80 -8.93 19.68
C ASN A 148 17.74 -7.74 19.51
N CYS A 149 17.20 -6.57 19.23
CA CYS A 149 17.97 -5.32 19.28
C CYS A 149 18.05 -4.83 20.73
N ILE A 150 19.24 -4.92 21.32
CA ILE A 150 19.53 -4.47 22.68
C ILE A 150 20.46 -3.25 22.65
N PRO A 151 20.52 -2.43 23.71
CA PRO A 151 21.47 -1.32 23.76
C PRO A 151 22.91 -1.82 23.56
N ILE A 152 23.70 -1.10 22.76
CA ILE A 152 25.07 -1.50 22.38
C ILE A 152 25.94 -1.77 23.61
N GLU A 153 25.77 -1.01 24.69
CA GLU A 153 26.50 -1.20 25.94
C GLU A 153 26.24 -2.57 26.61
N GLN A 154 25.19 -3.27 26.24
CA GLN A 154 24.84 -4.60 26.78
C GLN A 154 25.45 -5.76 25.97
N CYS A 155 26.07 -5.51 24.81
CA CYS A 155 26.68 -6.55 23.98
C CYS A 155 27.79 -7.33 24.70
N GLY A 156 28.49 -6.71 25.65
CA GLY A 156 29.57 -7.36 26.43
C GLY A 156 29.10 -8.31 27.54
N ASN A 157 27.79 -8.43 27.76
CA ASN A 157 27.19 -9.21 28.84
C ASN A 157 26.50 -10.50 28.34
N GLN A 158 26.84 -10.97 27.14
CA GLN A 158 26.24 -12.13 26.47
C GLN A 158 27.07 -13.41 26.64
#